data_AF-A0A1M6UXX0-F1
#
_entry.id   AF-A0A1M6UXX0-F1
#
_cell.length_a   1.000
_cell.length_b   1.000
_cell.length_c   1.000
_cell.angle_alpha   90.00
_cell.angle_beta   90.00
_cell.angle_gamma   90.00
#
_symmetry.space_group_name_H-M   'P 1'
#
loop_
_entity.id
_entity.type
_entity.pdbx_description
1 polymer ?
#
loop_
_entity_poly.entity_id
_entity_poly.type
_entity_poly.pdbx_seq_one_letter_code
_entity_poly.pdbx_strand_id
1 'polypeptide(L)'
;MISKLHHSDYTLKNRAFNCRMRNRYYEEVYYAFRAIFPNEVAERTEKNSVADTIWFQNLSKEIKRYERLIMTCLEYAQAAIFYGKAENKAMYSKDKRWGILQEEIFLVHFLQELLSTTRYVIARIETDQMVQRWAGEMQDLKTKPVASGYVNAIQEKLNEMNAATLDEFKDLLRHVLDRFQIGNTLFGTVQELQNFY
;
A
#
# COMPACT_ATOMS: atom_id res chain seq x y z
N MET A 1 9.46 38.24 -27.04
CA MET A 1 9.23 37.96 -25.61
C MET A 1 9.18 36.44 -25.48
N ILE A 2 10.26 35.84 -24.98
CA ILE A 2 10.41 34.37 -24.89
C ILE A 2 9.49 33.90 -23.77
N SER A 3 8.40 33.21 -24.12
CA SER A 3 7.51 32.61 -23.12
C SER A 3 8.29 31.56 -22.35
N LYS A 4 8.34 31.70 -21.02
CA LYS A 4 8.78 30.62 -20.13
C LYS A 4 7.92 29.39 -20.42
N LEU A 5 8.49 28.44 -21.14
CA LEU A 5 7.92 27.09 -21.26
C LEU A 5 7.82 26.53 -19.84
N HIS A 6 6.59 26.32 -19.39
CA HIS A 6 6.30 25.60 -18.16
C HIS A 6 6.92 24.20 -18.27
N HIS A 7 8.10 24.01 -17.65
CA HIS A 7 8.81 22.73 -17.63
C HIS A 7 7.99 21.59 -16.98
N SER A 8 6.90 21.91 -16.26
CA SER A 8 5.97 20.93 -15.68
C SER A 8 5.13 20.17 -16.72
N ASP A 9 4.84 20.76 -17.87
CA ASP A 9 3.90 20.17 -18.85
C ASP A 9 4.60 19.20 -19.82
N TYR A 10 5.92 19.34 -20.00
CA TYR A 10 6.70 18.48 -20.89
C TYR A 10 7.08 17.14 -20.25
N THR A 11 7.19 17.05 -18.93
CA THR A 11 7.52 15.82 -18.21
C THR A 11 6.32 14.87 -18.14
N LEU A 12 5.11 15.39 -17.87
CA LEU A 12 3.87 14.60 -17.79
C LEU A 12 3.46 13.96 -19.13
N LYS A 13 3.84 14.55 -20.27
CA LYS A 13 3.54 14.04 -21.61
C LYS A 13 4.60 13.10 -22.19
N ASN A 14 5.73 12.92 -21.50
CA ASN A 14 6.83 12.10 -21.99
C ASN A 14 6.74 10.66 -21.45
N ARG A 15 6.27 9.73 -22.30
CA ARG A 15 6.14 8.30 -21.92
C ARG A 15 7.44 7.70 -21.41
N ALA A 16 8.57 7.95 -22.08
CA ALA A 16 9.85 7.37 -21.67
C ALA A 16 10.29 7.86 -20.28
N PHE A 17 10.05 9.14 -19.98
CA PHE A 17 10.26 9.69 -18.65
C PHE A 17 9.34 9.03 -17.61
N ASN A 18 8.04 8.95 -17.90
CA ASN A 18 7.06 8.34 -17.00
C ASN A 18 7.35 6.85 -16.73
N CYS A 19 7.78 6.08 -17.74
CA CYS A 19 8.21 4.69 -17.55
C CYS A 19 9.44 4.59 -16.63
N ARG A 20 10.45 5.47 -16.81
CA ARG A 20 11.64 5.50 -15.94
C ARG A 20 11.26 5.84 -14.49
N MET A 21 10.43 6.87 -14.29
CA MET A 21 9.99 7.27 -12.96
C MET A 21 9.12 6.18 -12.31
N ARG A 22 8.20 5.57 -13.06
CA ARG A 22 7.42 4.41 -12.60
C ARG A 22 8.34 3.30 -12.11
N ASN A 23 9.36 2.92 -12.88
CA ASN A 23 10.28 1.84 -12.52
C ASN A 23 11.04 2.17 -11.24
N ARG A 24 11.60 3.38 -11.15
CA ARG A 24 12.26 3.87 -9.93
C ARG A 24 11.34 3.80 -8.71
N TYR A 25 10.13 4.35 -8.82
CA TYR A 25 9.20 4.36 -7.68
C TYR A 25 8.66 2.96 -7.36
N TYR A 26 8.57 2.05 -8.34
CA TYR A 26 8.24 0.66 -8.08
C TYR A 26 9.31 -0.04 -7.24
N GLU A 27 10.59 0.22 -7.52
CA GLU A 27 11.69 -0.27 -6.67
C GLU A 27 11.61 0.31 -5.25
N GLU A 28 11.31 1.61 -5.10
CA GLU A 28 11.10 2.22 -3.78
C GLU A 28 9.90 1.60 -3.04
N VAL A 29 8.80 1.31 -3.74
CA VAL A 29 7.64 0.56 -3.22
C VAL A 29 8.07 -0.85 -2.79
N TYR A 30 8.88 -1.55 -3.59
CA TYR A 30 9.40 -2.88 -3.27
C TYR A 30 10.22 -2.88 -1.98
N TYR A 31 11.20 -1.99 -1.85
CA TYR A 31 12.03 -1.93 -0.64
C TYR A 31 11.23 -1.52 0.59
N ALA A 32 10.31 -0.55 0.46
CA ALA A 32 9.43 -0.16 1.54
C ALA A 32 8.51 -1.30 1.97
N PHE A 33 7.95 -2.04 1.01
CA PHE A 33 7.13 -3.23 1.26
C PHE A 33 7.90 -4.28 2.06
N ARG A 34 9.14 -4.62 1.66
CA ARG A 34 9.99 -5.58 2.39
C ARG A 34 10.31 -5.15 3.82
N ALA A 35 10.39 -3.83 4.08
CA ALA A 35 10.69 -3.30 5.40
C ALA A 35 9.49 -3.38 6.36
N ILE A 36 8.27 -3.12 5.86
CA ILE A 36 7.05 -3.11 6.69
C ILE A 36 6.34 -4.46 6.74
N PHE A 37 6.58 -5.33 5.74
CA PHE A 37 6.03 -6.68 5.63
C PHE A 37 7.15 -7.73 5.49
N PRO A 38 7.98 -7.95 6.54
CA PRO A 38 9.06 -8.91 6.48
C PRO A 38 8.54 -10.36 6.47
N ASN A 39 9.12 -11.22 5.64
CA ASN A 39 8.78 -12.65 5.55
C ASN A 39 8.88 -13.35 6.92
N GLU A 40 9.85 -12.96 7.74
CA GLU A 40 10.07 -13.49 9.10
C GLU A 40 8.90 -13.28 10.06
N VAL A 41 8.01 -12.33 9.77
CA VAL A 41 6.78 -12.10 10.53
C VAL A 41 5.61 -12.86 9.89
N ALA A 42 5.57 -12.93 8.56
CA ALA A 42 4.52 -13.62 7.81
C ALA A 42 4.52 -15.14 7.97
N GLU A 43 5.72 -15.72 7.94
CA GLU A 43 5.97 -17.16 7.89
C GLU A 43 6.19 -17.74 9.29
N ARG A 44 6.17 -16.91 10.34
CA ARG A 44 6.38 -17.34 11.72
C ARG A 44 5.25 -18.23 12.21
N THR A 45 5.58 -19.47 12.55
CA THR A 45 4.66 -20.46 13.12
C THR A 45 4.47 -20.30 14.64
N GLU A 46 5.46 -19.76 15.36
CA GLU A 46 5.41 -19.57 16.81
C GLU A 46 5.05 -18.12 17.20
N LYS A 47 4.18 -17.95 18.20
CA LYS A 47 3.74 -16.62 18.67
C LYS A 47 4.86 -15.96 19.47
N ASN A 48 5.31 -14.78 19.04
CA ASN A 48 6.32 -13.98 19.74
C ASN A 48 5.77 -12.57 19.97
N SER A 49 5.06 -12.40 21.08
CA SER A 49 4.30 -11.19 21.41
C SER A 49 5.14 -9.91 21.41
N VAL A 50 6.39 -9.98 21.87
CA VAL A 50 7.30 -8.82 21.91
C VAL A 50 7.67 -8.38 20.49
N ALA A 51 8.14 -9.32 19.67
CA ALA A 51 8.53 -9.02 18.29
C ALA A 51 7.33 -8.58 17.44
N ASP A 52 6.16 -9.18 17.65
CA ASP A 52 4.92 -8.83 16.95
C ASP A 52 4.45 -7.41 17.29
N THR A 53 4.58 -7.02 18.56
CA THR A 53 4.25 -5.65 19.00
C THR A 53 5.21 -4.62 18.40
N ILE A 54 6.51 -4.90 18.39
CA ILE A 54 7.52 -4.02 17.79
C ILE A 54 7.25 -3.85 16.29
N TRP A 55 6.95 -4.95 15.59
CA TRP A 55 6.60 -4.91 14.18
C TRP A 55 5.34 -4.05 13.94
N PHE A 56 4.27 -4.26 14.71
CA PHE A 56 3.03 -3.50 14.55
C PHE A 56 3.21 -1.99 14.80
N GLN A 57 4.05 -1.63 15.77
CA GLN A 57 4.44 -0.23 16.01
C GLN A 57 5.20 0.37 14.83
N ASN A 58 6.10 -0.39 14.21
CA ASN A 58 6.82 0.05 13.02
C ASN A 58 5.87 0.19 11.81
N LEU A 59 5.01 -0.81 11.59
CA LEU A 59 3.97 -0.76 10.55
C LEU A 59 3.14 0.52 10.67
N SER A 60 2.64 0.81 11.87
CA SER A 60 1.81 2.00 12.14
C SER A 60 2.52 3.33 11.81
N LYS A 61 3.85 3.38 11.92
CA LYS A 61 4.65 4.58 11.62
C LYS A 61 4.94 4.71 10.12
N GLU A 62 5.31 3.62 9.46
CA GLU A 62 5.80 3.66 8.08
C GLU A 62 4.70 3.47 7.02
N ILE A 63 3.53 2.93 7.37
CA ILE A 63 2.47 2.62 6.40
C ILE A 63 1.98 3.85 5.61
N LYS A 64 1.97 5.05 6.21
CA LYS A 64 1.61 6.30 5.52
C LYS A 64 2.68 6.75 4.52
N ARG A 65 3.96 6.48 4.80
CA ARG A 65 5.03 6.71 3.84
C ARG A 65 4.90 5.73 2.68
N TYR A 66 4.61 4.47 2.97
CA TYR A 66 4.38 3.44 1.96
C TYR A 66 3.21 3.80 1.02
N GLU A 67 2.09 4.28 1.57
CA GLU A 67 0.96 4.78 0.78
C GLU A 67 1.39 5.85 -0.24
N ARG A 68 2.17 6.84 0.19
CA ARG A 68 2.66 7.93 -0.69
C ARG A 68 3.56 7.42 -1.81
N LEU A 69 4.38 6.41 -1.56
CA LEU A 69 5.21 5.78 -2.58
C LEU A 69 4.36 5.07 -3.63
N ILE A 70 3.32 4.33 -3.21
CA ILE A 70 2.38 3.68 -4.13
C ILE A 70 1.64 4.73 -4.95
N MET A 71 1.14 5.80 -4.33
CA MET A 71 0.45 6.89 -5.04
C MET A 71 1.33 7.51 -6.12
N THR A 72 2.58 7.82 -5.78
CA THR A 72 3.54 8.38 -6.75
C THR A 72 3.83 7.40 -7.88
N CYS A 73 4.06 6.11 -7.57
CA CYS A 73 4.28 5.08 -8.58
C CYS A 73 3.07 4.94 -9.52
N LEU A 74 1.85 4.92 -8.95
CA LEU A 74 0.60 4.83 -9.69
C LEU A 74 0.39 6.02 -10.62
N GLU A 75 0.70 7.24 -10.17
CA GLU A 75 0.60 8.45 -10.99
C GLU A 75 1.49 8.34 -12.24
N TYR A 76 2.75 7.95 -12.09
CA TYR A 76 3.65 7.74 -13.22
C TYR A 76 3.25 6.55 -14.10
N ALA A 77 2.72 5.47 -13.51
CA ALA A 77 2.20 4.33 -14.26
C ALA A 77 1.01 4.73 -15.15
N GLN A 78 0.07 5.50 -14.60
CA GLN A 78 -1.08 6.02 -15.34
C GLN A 78 -0.63 7.03 -16.39
N ALA A 79 0.31 7.92 -16.08
CA ALA A 79 0.83 8.90 -17.02
C ALA A 79 1.61 8.27 -18.19
N ALA A 80 2.27 7.12 -17.98
CA ALA A 80 2.93 6.36 -19.03
C ALA A 80 1.95 5.76 -20.06
N ILE A 81 0.69 5.54 -19.65
CA ILE A 81 -0.32 4.83 -20.45
C ILE A 81 -1.38 5.79 -21.02
N PHE A 82 -1.95 6.64 -20.19
CA PHE A 82 -3.19 7.37 -20.48
C PHE A 82 -2.98 8.83 -20.84
N TYR A 83 -1.88 9.47 -20.39
CA TYR A 83 -1.62 10.87 -20.73
C TYR A 83 -1.30 11.02 -22.22
N GLY A 84 -2.15 11.74 -22.95
CA GLY A 84 -2.06 11.93 -24.40
C GLY A 84 -2.74 10.86 -25.26
N LYS A 85 -3.36 9.83 -24.65
CA LYS A 85 -3.96 8.69 -25.38
C LYS A 85 -5.41 8.34 -24.97
N ALA A 86 -6.00 9.04 -24.00
CA ALA A 86 -7.37 8.79 -23.54
C ALA A 86 -8.41 8.85 -24.68
N GLU A 87 -8.21 9.74 -25.66
CA GLU A 87 -9.09 9.89 -26.82
C GLU A 87 -8.83 8.86 -27.94
N ASN A 88 -7.70 8.13 -27.91
CA ASN A 88 -7.23 7.26 -29.01
C ASN A 88 -6.85 5.83 -28.55
N LYS A 89 -7.49 5.32 -27.49
CA LYS A 89 -7.20 3.99 -26.89
C LYS A 89 -7.24 2.84 -27.93
N ALA A 90 -8.09 2.95 -28.96
CA ALA A 90 -8.22 1.97 -30.04
C ALA A 90 -7.09 2.01 -31.09
N MET A 91 -6.38 3.13 -31.27
CA MET A 91 -5.23 3.22 -32.18
C MET A 91 -3.96 2.63 -31.54
N TYR A 92 -3.79 2.80 -30.23
CA TYR A 92 -2.59 2.36 -29.53
C TYR A 92 -2.58 0.89 -29.09
N SER A 93 -3.71 0.18 -29.18
CA SER A 93 -3.74 -1.28 -28.98
C SER A 93 -3.22 -2.06 -30.20
N LYS A 94 -3.12 -1.42 -31.38
CA LYS A 94 -2.69 -2.05 -32.64
C LYS A 94 -1.25 -1.69 -33.05
N ASP A 95 -0.63 -0.72 -32.40
CA ASP A 95 0.71 -0.27 -32.74
C ASP A 95 1.77 -1.16 -32.07
N LYS A 96 2.35 -2.11 -32.83
CA LYS A 96 3.35 -3.06 -32.32
C LYS A 96 4.66 -2.42 -31.86
N ARG A 97 4.93 -1.14 -32.16
CA ARG A 97 6.22 -0.49 -31.85
C ARG A 97 6.13 0.53 -30.70
N TRP A 98 4.92 1.01 -30.38
CA TRP A 98 4.63 2.03 -29.35
C TRP A 98 3.32 1.78 -28.58
N GLY A 99 2.79 0.56 -28.69
CA GLY A 99 1.51 0.16 -28.14
C GLY A 99 1.53 0.07 -26.63
N ILE A 100 0.38 0.34 -26.02
CA ILE A 100 0.20 0.11 -24.60
C ILE A 100 0.23 -1.40 -24.38
N LEU A 101 1.19 -1.89 -23.60
CA LEU A 101 1.28 -3.31 -23.25
C LEU A 101 0.13 -3.66 -22.30
N GLN A 102 -0.47 -4.83 -22.46
CA GLN A 102 -1.52 -5.28 -21.53
C GLN A 102 -0.97 -5.38 -20.11
N GLU A 103 0.29 -5.76 -19.98
CA GLU A 103 1.08 -5.83 -18.77
C GLU A 103 1.20 -4.47 -18.06
N GLU A 104 1.31 -3.37 -18.82
CA GLU A 104 1.31 -2.02 -18.24
C GLU A 104 -0.05 -1.65 -17.65
N ILE A 105 -1.15 -2.05 -18.30
CA ILE A 105 -2.51 -1.85 -17.78
C ILE A 105 -2.72 -2.70 -16.51
N PHE A 106 -2.28 -3.95 -16.53
CA PHE A 106 -2.32 -4.82 -15.34
C PHE A 106 -1.49 -4.23 -14.20
N LEU A 107 -0.34 -3.61 -14.48
CA LEU A 107 0.50 -2.99 -13.46
C LEU A 107 -0.22 -1.80 -12.80
N VAL A 108 -0.96 -1.00 -13.57
CA VAL A 108 -1.80 0.06 -13.01
C VAL A 108 -2.88 -0.52 -12.09
N HIS A 109 -3.58 -1.57 -12.52
CA HIS A 109 -4.60 -2.21 -11.67
C HIS A 109 -4.01 -2.82 -10.41
N PHE A 110 -2.86 -3.48 -10.51
CA PHE A 110 -2.13 -3.99 -9.36
C PHE A 110 -1.80 -2.86 -8.35
N LEU A 111 -1.26 -1.73 -8.82
CA LEU A 111 -0.94 -0.59 -7.97
C LEU A 111 -2.19 0.04 -7.33
N GLN A 112 -3.32 0.07 -8.03
CA GLN A 112 -4.62 0.51 -7.48
C GLN A 112 -5.10 -0.40 -6.35
N GLU A 113 -5.07 -1.71 -6.56
CA GLU A 113 -5.47 -2.70 -5.54
C GLU A 113 -4.52 -2.69 -4.33
N LEU A 114 -3.22 -2.52 -4.57
CA LEU A 114 -2.22 -2.39 -3.52
C LEU A 114 -2.45 -1.11 -2.68
N LEU A 115 -2.78 0.01 -3.33
CA LEU A 115 -3.12 1.27 -2.66
C LEU A 115 -4.41 1.14 -1.84
N SER A 116 -5.45 0.52 -2.42
CA SER A 116 -6.73 0.25 -1.75
C SER A 116 -6.52 -0.58 -0.49
N THR A 117 -5.75 -1.67 -0.60
CA THR A 117 -5.42 -2.55 0.53
C THR A 117 -4.62 -1.80 1.59
N THR A 118 -3.63 -0.99 1.19
CA THR A 118 -2.83 -0.16 2.11
C THR A 118 -3.71 0.83 2.87
N ARG A 119 -4.66 1.48 2.21
CA ARG A 119 -5.62 2.40 2.85
C ARG A 119 -6.54 1.69 3.83
N TYR A 120 -6.97 0.47 3.50
CA TYR A 120 -7.70 -0.38 4.45
C TYR A 120 -6.88 -0.65 5.71
N VAL A 121 -5.59 -1.03 5.57
CA VAL A 121 -4.67 -1.21 6.71
C VAL A 121 -4.59 0.05 7.57
N ILE A 122 -4.39 1.21 6.93
CA ILE A 122 -4.32 2.50 7.63
C ILE A 122 -5.61 2.76 8.43
N ALA A 123 -6.78 2.64 7.80
CA ALA A 123 -8.06 2.87 8.45
C ALA A 123 -8.29 1.90 9.62
N ARG A 124 -7.88 0.65 9.48
CA ARG A 124 -7.98 -0.37 10.53
C ARG A 124 -7.07 -0.06 11.72
N ILE A 125 -5.84 0.38 11.48
CA ILE A 125 -4.90 0.84 12.52
C ILE A 125 -5.47 2.06 13.25
N GLU A 126 -6.00 3.04 12.51
CA GLU A 126 -6.60 4.24 13.10
C GLU A 126 -7.83 3.89 13.96
N THR A 127 -8.66 2.96 13.50
CA THR A 127 -9.80 2.44 14.26
C THR A 127 -9.33 1.76 15.56
N ASP A 128 -8.30 0.91 15.49
CA ASP A 128 -7.75 0.23 16.67
C ASP A 128 -7.21 1.24 17.70
N GLN A 129 -6.50 2.28 17.24
CA GLN A 129 -6.02 3.36 18.12
C GLN A 129 -7.15 4.17 18.77
N MET A 130 -8.30 4.33 18.10
CA MET A 130 -9.47 4.98 18.70
C MET A 130 -10.10 4.09 19.78
N VAL A 131 -10.26 2.80 19.49
CA VAL A 131 -10.77 1.80 20.43
C VAL A 131 -9.89 1.73 21.68
N GLN A 132 -8.56 1.69 21.53
CA GLN A 132 -7.62 1.68 22.65
C GLN A 132 -7.72 2.94 23.50
N ARG A 133 -7.91 4.11 22.88
CA ARG A 133 -8.14 5.38 23.61
C ARG A 133 -9.42 5.34 24.44
N TRP A 134 -10.53 4.88 23.86
CA TRP A 134 -11.78 4.72 24.60
C TRP A 134 -11.66 3.70 25.74
N ALA A 135 -10.92 2.62 25.55
CA ALA A 135 -10.64 1.65 26.60
C ALA A 135 -9.88 2.27 27.79
N GLY A 136 -8.93 3.17 27.52
CA GLY A 136 -8.20 3.92 28.54
C GLY A 136 -9.09 4.92 29.28
N GLU A 137 -9.88 5.71 28.54
CA GLU A 137 -10.85 6.65 29.12
C GLU A 137 -11.88 5.95 30.02
N MET A 138 -12.34 4.74 29.64
CA MET A 138 -13.21 3.91 30.46
C MET A 138 -12.53 3.37 31.72
N GLN A 139 -11.23 3.12 31.68
CA GLN A 139 -10.47 2.66 32.84
C GLN A 139 -10.31 3.78 33.87
N ASP A 140 -10.09 5.02 33.43
CA ASP A 140 -9.99 6.20 34.31
C ASP A 140 -11.31 6.48 35.05
N LEU A 141 -12.45 6.15 34.43
CA LEU A 141 -13.78 6.25 35.05
C LEU A 141 -14.00 5.27 36.23
N LYS A 142 -13.21 4.19 36.34
CA LYS A 142 -13.26 3.23 37.48
C LYS A 142 -12.67 3.78 38.79
N THR A 143 -11.99 4.93 38.76
CA THR A 143 -11.55 5.62 39.99
C THR A 143 -12.71 6.10 40.86
N LYS A 144 -13.96 6.00 40.36
CA LYS A 144 -15.21 6.13 41.13
C LYS A 144 -15.82 4.74 41.34
N PRO A 145 -16.21 4.37 42.58
CA PRO A 145 -16.59 3.00 42.90
C PRO A 145 -17.97 2.69 42.30
N VAL A 146 -17.98 2.11 41.10
CA VAL A 146 -19.17 1.44 40.56
C VAL A 146 -18.89 -0.05 40.62
N ALA A 147 -19.48 -0.68 41.63
CA ALA A 147 -19.44 -2.13 41.84
C ALA A 147 -20.02 -2.84 40.61
N SER A 148 -19.20 -3.71 39.99
CA SER A 148 -19.56 -4.76 39.03
C SER A 148 -20.77 -4.48 38.11
N GLY A 149 -20.52 -4.04 36.88
CA GLY A 149 -21.59 -4.02 35.88
C GLY A 149 -21.15 -3.39 34.56
N TYR A 150 -21.31 -4.13 33.47
CA TYR A 150 -21.18 -3.72 32.06
C TYR A 150 -19.82 -3.16 31.59
N VAL A 151 -19.22 -2.20 32.29
CA VAL A 151 -17.93 -1.57 31.94
C VAL A 151 -16.77 -2.58 31.99
N ASN A 152 -16.76 -3.48 32.98
CA ASN A 152 -15.75 -4.56 33.03
C ASN A 152 -15.89 -5.54 31.86
N ALA A 153 -17.12 -5.90 31.48
CA ALA A 153 -17.37 -6.79 30.35
C ALA A 153 -17.02 -6.14 29.00
N ILE A 154 -17.24 -4.83 28.86
CA ILE A 154 -16.75 -4.07 27.70
C ILE A 154 -15.22 -4.07 27.66
N GLN A 155 -14.55 -3.87 28.79
CA GLN A 155 -13.08 -3.90 28.86
C GLN A 155 -12.51 -5.26 28.48
N GLU A 156 -13.08 -6.36 28.97
CA GLU A 156 -12.69 -7.73 28.60
C GLU A 156 -12.83 -7.94 27.09
N LYS A 157 -13.97 -7.56 26.50
CA LYS A 157 -14.17 -7.64 25.05
C LYS A 157 -13.22 -6.74 24.25
N LEU A 158 -12.87 -5.56 24.74
CA LEU A 158 -11.89 -4.67 24.10
C LEU A 158 -10.48 -5.29 24.11
N ASN A 159 -10.10 -5.96 25.20
CA ASN A 159 -8.83 -6.67 25.31
C ASN A 159 -8.78 -7.89 24.38
N GLU A 160 -9.86 -8.68 24.33
CA GLU A 160 -10.00 -9.80 23.38
C GLU A 160 -9.91 -9.31 21.92
N MET A 161 -10.55 -8.20 21.61
CA MET A 161 -10.51 -7.60 20.27
C MET A 161 -9.11 -7.11 19.89
N ASN A 162 -8.38 -6.46 20.80
CA ASN A 162 -6.98 -6.06 20.57
C ASN A 162 -6.06 -7.26 20.28
N ALA A 163 -6.26 -8.38 20.99
CA ALA A 163 -5.47 -9.59 20.75
C ALA A 163 -5.79 -10.21 19.37
N ALA A 164 -7.06 -10.18 18.94
CA ALA A 164 -7.48 -10.63 17.63
C ALA A 164 -6.99 -9.72 16.49
N THR A 165 -6.86 -8.41 16.72
CA THR A 165 -6.38 -7.44 15.72
C THR A 165 -4.99 -7.80 15.17
N LEU A 166 -4.04 -8.21 16.02
CA LEU A 166 -2.69 -8.58 15.57
C LEU A 166 -2.69 -9.82 14.66
N ASP A 167 -3.51 -10.82 14.99
CA ASP A 167 -3.62 -12.04 14.21
C ASP A 167 -4.35 -11.75 12.87
N GLU A 168 -5.37 -10.89 12.86
CA GLU A 168 -6.02 -10.37 11.64
C GLU A 168 -5.01 -9.68 10.70
N PHE A 169 -4.15 -8.80 11.24
CA PHE A 169 -3.15 -8.10 10.43
C PHE A 169 -2.10 -9.05 9.85
N LYS A 170 -1.74 -10.12 10.56
CA LYS A 170 -0.81 -11.14 10.03
C LYS A 170 -1.41 -11.94 8.89
N ASP A 171 -2.69 -12.29 8.98
CA ASP A 171 -3.37 -12.99 7.88
C ASP A 171 -3.54 -12.08 6.66
N LEU A 172 -3.89 -10.81 6.88
CA LEU A 172 -3.91 -9.81 5.82
C LEU A 172 -2.52 -9.68 5.16
N LEU A 173 -1.46 -9.66 5.95
CA LEU A 173 -0.08 -9.55 5.49
C LEU A 173 0.32 -10.72 4.57
N ARG A 174 -0.09 -11.95 4.89
CA ARG A 174 0.15 -13.12 4.02
C ARG A 174 -0.51 -12.94 2.64
N HIS A 175 -1.77 -12.50 2.63
CA HIS A 175 -2.48 -12.24 1.38
C HIS A 175 -1.85 -11.12 0.55
N VAL A 176 -1.34 -10.06 1.22
CA VAL A 176 -0.64 -8.99 0.52
C VAL A 176 0.70 -9.47 -0.05
N LEU A 177 1.43 -10.33 0.67
CA LEU A 177 2.69 -10.92 0.18
C LEU A 177 2.49 -11.72 -1.10
N ASP A 178 1.49 -12.61 -1.13
CA ASP A 178 1.21 -13.42 -2.32
C ASP A 178 0.88 -12.54 -3.54
N ARG A 179 0.05 -11.52 -3.33
CA ARG A 179 -0.28 -10.53 -4.38
C ARG A 179 0.94 -9.75 -4.83
N PHE A 180 1.82 -9.40 -3.90
CA PHE A 180 3.03 -8.62 -4.20
C PHE A 180 4.04 -9.43 -5.02
N GLN A 181 4.12 -10.76 -4.83
CA GLN A 181 4.91 -11.64 -5.69
C GLN A 181 4.43 -11.61 -7.14
N ILE A 182 3.11 -11.69 -7.35
CA ILE A 182 2.50 -11.57 -8.69
C ILE A 182 2.86 -10.20 -9.32
N GLY A 183 2.76 -9.12 -8.52
CA GLY A 183 3.14 -7.78 -8.95
C GLY A 183 4.61 -7.69 -9.38
N ASN A 184 5.53 -8.33 -8.65
CA ASN A 184 6.95 -8.33 -8.99
C ASN A 184 7.25 -9.11 -10.28
N THR A 185 6.58 -10.24 -10.50
CA THR A 185 6.66 -10.96 -11.78
C THR A 185 6.18 -10.08 -12.92
N LEU A 186 5.02 -9.43 -12.74
CA LEU A 186 4.47 -8.52 -13.73
C LEU A 186 5.41 -7.35 -14.04
N PHE A 187 6.00 -6.73 -13.01
CA PHE A 187 6.95 -5.65 -13.17
C PHE A 187 8.21 -6.10 -13.94
N GLY A 188 8.74 -7.29 -13.63
CA GLY A 188 9.86 -7.88 -14.36
C GLY A 188 9.54 -8.06 -15.85
N THR A 189 8.38 -8.62 -16.18
CA THR A 189 7.93 -8.76 -17.57
C THR A 189 7.80 -7.39 -18.27
N VAL A 190 7.25 -6.38 -17.60
CA VAL A 190 7.17 -5.02 -18.16
C VAL A 190 8.55 -4.44 -18.43
N GLN A 191 9.53 -4.62 -17.53
CA GLN A 191 10.90 -4.15 -17.72
C GLN A 191 11.59 -4.86 -18.89
N GLU A 192 11.46 -6.18 -18.99
CA GLU A 192 12.00 -6.97 -20.10
C GLU A 192 11.44 -6.46 -21.43
N LEU A 193 10.10 -6.37 -21.55
CA LEU A 193 9.44 -5.89 -22.76
C LEU A 193 9.90 -4.48 -23.13
N GLN A 194 10.09 -3.59 -22.15
CA GLN A 194 10.59 -2.23 -22.39
C GLN A 194 12.04 -2.16 -22.86
N ASN A 195 12.89 -3.11 -22.48
CA ASN A 195 14.28 -3.18 -22.94
C ASN A 195 14.41 -3.71 -24.38
N PHE A 196 13.36 -4.36 -24.91
CA PHE A 196 13.30 -4.84 -26.30
C PHE A 196 12.72 -3.80 -27.29
N TYR A 197 12.26 -2.63 -26.81
CA TYR A 197 11.73 -1.52 -27.62
C TYR A 197 12.68 -0.32 -27.64
#